data_AF-A0A922D234-F1
#
_entry.id   AF-A0A922D234-F1
#
_cell.length_a   1.000
_cell.length_b   1.000
_cell.length_c   1.000
_cell.angle_alpha   90.00
_cell.angle_beta   90.00
_cell.angle_gamma   90.00
#
_symmetry.space_group_name_H-M   'P 1'
#
loop_
_entity.id
_entity.type
_entity.pdbx_description
1 polymer ?
#
loop_
_entity_poly.entity_id
_entity_poly.type
_entity_poly.pdbx_seq_one_letter_code
_entity_poly.pdbx_strand_id
1 'polypeptide(L)'
;MALQPAFPSFSCSTPEWAYDVFLSFRGEDVRQNFISHLYDALCQKGINNYIDEHLERGKEISSVLLKAIEESRISIIVLSENYASSTWCLEELMKILECREMNQQIVLPVFYKVDPSIVRKQKKNYGEALANYKDKLNDDTKVDSWKAALKEVASLSGFHLKKDGNEYEFIHGIIQLVDSKIINQTYFEVANHPIGVASRVQHVYSLLSIGENDIVHMVGIFGVGGIGKTTITKAVYNIISSKFEGSCFLKNIRQTSKSEYGLVQLQETLLSDILGASWVGNIGQIDRGINVIKNKLCYKRVLLILDDVDDWGQLKALARNRDWFGSGSRIIITRDQNLLSNHEVDATYEVEKSNHYKALKLFSVCAFKREKPLDDYMKLTQRIIRYAGGLPLALEVLGLDLRGRSIYEWESALEEYKRIPHEKIQKILRMSYDGLRESEKNIFLDIACFFKGVKVDYVMKILDGCGLCPNIGIKRLMDKCLITMDNSYKFGMHDLLQDMGREIV
;
A
#
# COMPACT_ATOMS: atom_id res chain seq x y z
N MET A 1 10.04 -26.39 -22.67
CA MET A 1 9.59 -24.98 -22.61
C MET A 1 8.89 -24.80 -21.28
N ALA A 2 9.57 -24.20 -20.30
CA ALA A 2 8.93 -23.87 -19.03
C ALA A 2 7.99 -22.68 -19.27
N LEU A 3 6.72 -22.85 -18.92
CA LEU A 3 5.70 -21.81 -18.97
C LEU A 3 6.14 -20.67 -18.05
N GLN A 4 6.38 -19.48 -18.62
CA GLN A 4 6.49 -18.25 -17.84
C GLN A 4 5.20 -18.09 -17.01
N PRO A 5 5.27 -17.80 -15.71
CA PRO A 5 4.09 -17.49 -14.93
C PRO A 5 3.43 -16.24 -15.52
N ALA A 6 2.12 -16.32 -15.77
CA ALA A 6 1.33 -15.22 -16.29
C ALA A 6 1.42 -14.02 -15.35
N PHE A 7 1.71 -12.84 -15.90
CA PHE A 7 1.75 -11.58 -15.15
C PHE A 7 0.35 -11.27 -14.59
N PRO A 8 0.22 -10.89 -13.31
CA PRO A 8 -1.04 -10.39 -12.80
C PRO A 8 -1.42 -9.10 -13.54
N SER A 9 -2.68 -8.97 -13.95
CA SER A 9 -3.20 -7.73 -14.52
C SER A 9 -3.14 -6.62 -13.48
N PHE A 10 -2.23 -5.66 -13.66
CA PHE A 10 -2.13 -4.49 -12.79
C PHE A 10 -3.25 -3.48 -13.10
N SER A 11 -4.47 -3.77 -12.66
CA SER A 11 -5.53 -2.77 -12.62
C SER A 11 -5.30 -1.88 -11.39
N CYS A 12 -5.09 -0.58 -11.62
CA CYS A 12 -5.00 0.39 -10.52
C CYS A 12 -6.38 0.73 -9.91
N SER A 13 -7.44 0.06 -10.38
CA SER A 13 -8.77 0.08 -9.78
C SER A 13 -8.77 -0.81 -8.54
N THR A 14 -9.26 -0.27 -7.44
CA THR A 14 -9.56 -1.04 -6.23
C THR A 14 -10.52 -2.19 -6.59
N PRO A 15 -10.31 -3.42 -6.10
CA PRO A 15 -11.37 -4.42 -6.15
C PRO A 15 -12.56 -3.85 -5.38
N GLU A 16 -13.69 -3.66 -6.08
CA GLU A 16 -14.94 -3.25 -5.46
C GLU A 16 -15.54 -4.49 -4.79
N TRP A 17 -15.20 -4.71 -3.53
CA TRP A 17 -15.93 -5.66 -2.69
C TRP A 17 -17.31 -5.06 -2.41
N ALA A 18 -18.37 -5.80 -2.73
CA ALA A 18 -19.73 -5.39 -2.38
C ALA A 18 -19.98 -5.52 -0.87
N TYR A 19 -19.27 -6.45 -0.21
CA TYR A 19 -19.42 -6.75 1.21
C TYR A 19 -18.05 -6.90 1.89
N ASP A 20 -17.94 -6.45 3.14
CA ASP A 20 -16.77 -6.68 3.97
C ASP A 20 -16.72 -8.11 4.49
N VAL A 21 -17.88 -8.65 4.89
CA VAL A 21 -17.98 -9.98 5.52
C VAL A 21 -19.13 -10.79 4.93
N PHE A 22 -18.87 -12.04 4.56
CA PHE A 22 -19.87 -13.07 4.31
C PHE A 22 -19.97 -14.01 5.51
N LEU A 23 -21.18 -14.27 6.00
CA LEU A 23 -21.45 -15.21 7.09
C LEU A 23 -22.03 -16.52 6.55
N SER A 24 -21.26 -17.61 6.58
CA SER A 24 -21.76 -18.97 6.32
C SER A 24 -22.03 -19.69 7.64
N PHE A 25 -23.23 -20.25 7.80
CA PHE A 25 -23.65 -20.90 9.03
C PHE A 25 -24.82 -21.85 8.82
N ARG A 26 -25.07 -22.73 9.79
CA ARG A 26 -26.29 -23.53 9.82
C ARG A 26 -27.42 -22.74 10.47
N GLY A 27 -28.39 -22.30 9.68
CA GLY A 27 -29.50 -21.48 10.16
C GLY A 27 -30.30 -22.11 11.31
N GLU A 28 -30.56 -23.42 11.25
CA GLU A 28 -31.30 -24.15 12.31
C GLU A 28 -30.57 -24.18 13.66
N ASP A 29 -29.23 -24.09 13.67
CA ASP A 29 -28.42 -24.21 14.89
C ASP A 29 -28.17 -22.85 15.56
N VAL A 30 -27.83 -21.84 14.77
CA VAL A 30 -27.17 -20.62 15.29
C VAL A 30 -27.79 -19.27 14.88
N ARG A 31 -28.86 -19.26 14.06
CA ARG A 31 -29.41 -18.01 13.48
C ARG A 31 -29.91 -17.02 14.53
N GLN A 32 -30.75 -17.48 15.46
CA GLN A 32 -31.46 -16.61 16.41
C GLN A 32 -30.66 -16.27 17.67
N ASN A 33 -29.46 -16.84 17.84
CA ASN A 33 -28.62 -16.65 19.03
C ASN A 33 -27.26 -16.04 18.66
N PHE A 34 -26.26 -16.86 18.34
CA PHE A 34 -24.90 -16.44 18.10
C PHE A 34 -24.78 -15.56 16.84
N ILE A 35 -25.44 -15.94 15.74
CA ILE A 35 -25.33 -15.19 14.47
C ILE A 35 -26.02 -13.84 14.55
N SER A 36 -27.20 -13.72 15.19
CA SER A 36 -27.86 -12.43 15.36
C SER A 36 -26.98 -11.45 16.15
N HIS A 37 -26.36 -11.90 17.24
CA HIS A 37 -25.45 -11.07 18.02
C HIS A 37 -24.15 -10.73 17.27
N LEU A 38 -23.57 -11.68 16.51
CA LEU A 38 -22.39 -11.43 15.70
C LEU A 38 -22.69 -10.43 14.56
N TYR A 39 -23.83 -10.59 13.88
CA TYR A 39 -24.31 -9.69 12.84
C TYR A 39 -24.50 -8.28 13.38
N ASP A 40 -25.20 -8.13 14.51
CA ASP A 40 -25.43 -6.83 15.14
C ASP A 40 -24.12 -6.18 15.57
N ALA A 41 -23.17 -6.95 16.11
CA ALA A 41 -21.86 -6.43 16.51
C ALA A 41 -21.01 -5.97 15.32
N LEU A 42 -21.07 -6.66 14.18
CA LEU A 42 -20.45 -6.23 12.92
C LEU A 42 -21.08 -4.93 12.43
N CYS A 43 -22.42 -4.86 12.41
CA CYS A 43 -23.16 -3.67 12.00
C CYS A 43 -22.86 -2.45 12.89
N GLN A 44 -22.75 -2.62 14.21
CA GLN A 44 -22.40 -1.56 15.15
C GLN A 44 -20.99 -0.99 14.93
N LYS A 45 -20.10 -1.76 14.30
CA LYS A 45 -18.76 -1.31 13.87
C LYS A 45 -18.74 -0.71 12.48
N GLY A 46 -19.88 -0.61 11.80
CA GLY A 46 -19.98 -0.10 10.44
C GLY A 46 -19.45 -1.09 9.39
N ILE A 47 -19.33 -2.38 9.72
CA ILE A 47 -18.87 -3.42 8.80
C ILE A 47 -20.05 -3.89 7.96
N ASN A 48 -19.96 -3.73 6.63
CA ASN A 48 -21.01 -4.14 5.71
C ASN A 48 -20.97 -5.66 5.51
N ASN A 49 -21.96 -6.38 6.01
CA ASN A 49 -21.93 -7.84 6.04
C ASN A 49 -23.16 -8.45 5.36
N TYR A 50 -22.94 -9.53 4.61
CA TYR A 50 -23.97 -10.33 3.97
C TYR A 50 -24.23 -11.58 4.81
N ILE A 51 -25.50 -11.79 5.14
CA ILE A 51 -25.99 -12.98 5.82
C ILE A 51 -26.76 -13.85 4.84
N ASP A 52 -26.53 -15.16 4.86
CA ASP A 52 -27.39 -16.09 4.13
C ASP A 52 -28.80 -16.07 4.77
N GLU A 53 -29.73 -15.35 4.15
CA GLU A 53 -31.10 -15.24 4.63
C GLU A 53 -31.98 -16.47 4.31
N HIS A 54 -31.52 -17.43 3.51
CA HIS A 54 -32.43 -18.41 2.91
C HIS A 54 -32.72 -19.63 3.79
N LEU A 55 -34.02 -19.83 4.06
CA LEU A 55 -34.62 -20.97 4.79
C LEU A 55 -35.26 -22.01 3.84
N GLU A 56 -35.30 -21.77 2.53
CA GLU A 56 -36.02 -22.65 1.60
C GLU A 56 -35.21 -23.91 1.25
N ARG A 57 -35.66 -25.04 1.81
CA ARG A 57 -35.15 -26.39 1.52
C ARG A 57 -35.23 -26.69 0.01
N GLY A 58 -34.10 -27.08 -0.59
CA GLY A 58 -34.08 -27.94 -1.79
C GLY A 58 -33.90 -27.28 -3.17
N LYS A 59 -33.33 -26.06 -3.27
CA LYS A 59 -32.94 -25.46 -4.57
C LYS A 59 -31.42 -25.35 -4.71
N GLU A 60 -30.94 -25.22 -5.95
CA GLU A 60 -29.55 -24.90 -6.28
C GLU A 60 -29.13 -23.56 -5.65
N ILE A 61 -27.83 -23.38 -5.36
CA ILE A 61 -27.31 -22.10 -4.89
C ILE A 61 -27.75 -21.00 -5.87
N SER A 62 -28.43 -19.97 -5.37
CA SER A 62 -28.81 -18.85 -6.22
C SER A 62 -27.54 -18.19 -6.77
N SER A 63 -27.55 -17.81 -8.04
CA SER A 63 -26.44 -17.06 -8.64
C SER A 63 -26.09 -15.80 -7.85
N VAL A 64 -27.06 -15.25 -7.13
CA VAL A 64 -26.90 -14.12 -6.21
C VAL A 64 -26.01 -14.47 -5.01
N LEU A 65 -26.19 -15.64 -4.40
CA LEU A 65 -25.38 -16.05 -3.25
C LEU A 65 -23.93 -16.36 -3.64
N LEU A 66 -23.73 -17.08 -4.76
CA LEU A 66 -22.37 -17.32 -5.29
C LEU A 66 -21.64 -16.01 -5.54
N LYS A 67 -22.35 -15.04 -6.12
CA LYS A 67 -21.83 -13.70 -6.38
C LYS A 67 -21.54 -12.96 -5.07
N ALA A 68 -22.38 -13.06 -4.05
CA ALA A 68 -22.12 -12.45 -2.74
C ALA A 68 -20.85 -13.04 -2.09
N ILE A 69 -20.60 -14.34 -2.23
CA ILE A 69 -19.36 -14.96 -1.74
C ILE A 69 -18.15 -14.41 -2.50
N GLU A 70 -18.23 -14.32 -3.83
CA GLU A 70 -17.16 -13.78 -4.68
C GLU A 70 -16.86 -12.30 -4.39
N GLU A 71 -17.90 -11.52 -4.10
CA GLU A 71 -17.83 -10.07 -3.84
C GLU A 71 -17.62 -9.72 -2.36
N SER A 72 -17.36 -10.72 -1.51
CA SER A 72 -17.06 -10.52 -0.09
C SER A 72 -15.57 -10.55 0.21
N ARG A 73 -15.10 -9.66 1.07
CA ARG A 73 -13.66 -9.57 1.40
C ARG A 73 -13.20 -10.63 2.40
N ILE A 74 -14.04 -10.95 3.38
CA ILE A 74 -13.80 -11.93 4.44
C ILE A 74 -14.97 -12.90 4.50
N SER A 75 -14.71 -14.20 4.55
CA SER A 75 -15.75 -15.20 4.83
C SER A 75 -15.56 -15.77 6.24
N ILE A 76 -16.55 -15.56 7.09
CA ILE A 76 -16.62 -16.16 8.41
C ILE A 76 -17.49 -17.41 8.33
N ILE A 77 -16.92 -18.56 8.67
CA ILE A 77 -17.60 -19.86 8.58
C ILE A 77 -17.89 -20.34 10.00
N VAL A 78 -19.15 -20.30 10.42
CA VAL A 78 -19.59 -20.72 11.74
C VAL A 78 -19.97 -22.20 11.71
N LEU A 79 -19.01 -23.03 12.14
CA LEU A 79 -19.10 -24.49 12.20
C LEU A 79 -19.80 -24.91 13.50
N SER A 80 -21.09 -25.20 13.39
CA SER A 80 -21.95 -25.72 14.46
C SER A 80 -22.05 -27.25 14.43
N GLU A 81 -22.77 -27.86 15.38
CA GLU A 81 -22.87 -29.31 15.52
C GLU A 81 -23.47 -30.00 14.27
N ASN A 82 -24.44 -29.37 13.62
CA ASN A 82 -25.14 -29.92 12.46
C ASN A 82 -24.80 -29.20 11.14
N TYR A 83 -23.67 -28.49 11.07
CA TYR A 83 -23.30 -27.74 9.85
C TYR A 83 -23.28 -28.63 8.59
N ALA A 84 -22.69 -29.82 8.70
CA ALA A 84 -22.58 -30.77 7.57
C ALA A 84 -23.88 -31.50 7.22
N SER A 85 -24.98 -31.31 7.95
CA SER A 85 -26.30 -31.87 7.59
C SER A 85 -27.04 -31.05 6.53
N SER A 86 -26.42 -29.96 6.06
CA SER A 86 -26.93 -29.07 5.02
C SER A 86 -26.01 -29.15 3.81
N THR A 87 -26.50 -29.69 2.70
CA THR A 87 -25.76 -29.68 1.42
C THR A 87 -25.43 -28.25 1.01
N TRP A 88 -26.34 -27.30 1.28
CA TRP A 88 -26.12 -25.88 0.99
C TRP A 88 -24.88 -25.31 1.70
N CYS A 89 -24.73 -25.58 3.00
CA CYS A 89 -23.57 -25.11 3.77
C CYS A 89 -22.26 -25.73 3.24
N LEU A 90 -22.30 -26.99 2.78
CA LEU A 90 -21.14 -27.65 2.19
C LEU A 90 -20.77 -27.07 0.81
N GLU A 91 -21.75 -26.68 0.02
CA GLU A 91 -21.53 -26.06 -1.30
C GLU A 91 -21.02 -24.61 -1.16
N GLU A 92 -21.55 -23.83 -0.20
CA GLU A 92 -20.98 -22.52 0.17
C GLU A 92 -19.53 -22.64 0.59
N LEU A 93 -19.20 -23.63 1.44
CA LEU A 93 -17.85 -23.88 1.89
C LEU A 93 -16.90 -24.17 0.71
N MET A 94 -17.33 -24.99 -0.26
CA MET A 94 -16.56 -25.24 -1.47
C MET A 94 -16.29 -23.95 -2.23
N LYS A 95 -17.32 -23.11 -2.42
CA LYS A 95 -17.18 -21.84 -3.13
C LYS A 95 -16.25 -20.86 -2.40
N ILE A 96 -16.33 -20.79 -1.07
CA ILE A 96 -15.46 -19.95 -0.26
C ILE A 96 -13.99 -20.38 -0.39
N LEU A 97 -13.71 -21.68 -0.36
CA LEU A 97 -12.34 -22.18 -0.54
C LEU A 97 -11.81 -21.93 -1.96
N GLU A 98 -12.66 -22.06 -2.98
CA GLU A 98 -12.33 -21.65 -4.34
C GLU A 98 -11.98 -20.15 -4.42
N CYS A 99 -12.80 -19.28 -3.81
CA CYS A 99 -12.56 -17.83 -3.76
C CYS A 99 -11.30 -17.47 -2.95
N ARG A 100 -10.97 -18.23 -1.91
CA ARG A 100 -9.73 -18.09 -1.15
C ARG A 100 -8.50 -18.31 -2.03
N GLU A 101 -8.52 -19.34 -2.87
CA GLU A 101 -7.40 -19.65 -3.77
C GLU A 101 -7.29 -18.65 -4.92
N MET A 102 -8.41 -18.30 -5.56
CA MET A 102 -8.41 -17.44 -6.75
C MET A 102 -8.33 -15.95 -6.42
N ASN A 103 -9.09 -15.48 -5.42
CA ASN A 103 -9.27 -14.05 -5.12
C ASN A 103 -8.52 -13.60 -3.86
N GLN A 104 -7.75 -14.49 -3.22
CA GLN A 104 -7.06 -14.24 -1.93
C GLN A 104 -8.01 -13.77 -0.82
N GLN A 105 -9.28 -14.20 -0.86
CA GLN A 105 -10.29 -13.91 0.15
C GLN A 105 -9.83 -14.45 1.52
N ILE A 106 -10.05 -13.68 2.59
CA ILE A 106 -9.71 -14.14 3.95
C ILE A 106 -10.80 -15.08 4.43
N VAL A 107 -10.41 -16.29 4.87
CA VAL A 107 -11.34 -17.26 5.46
C VAL A 107 -11.07 -17.41 6.95
N LEU A 108 -12.10 -17.20 7.77
CA LEU A 108 -12.05 -17.27 9.23
C LEU A 108 -13.02 -18.36 9.75
N PRO A 109 -12.52 -19.54 10.12
CA PRO A 109 -13.36 -20.54 10.77
C PRO A 109 -13.68 -20.15 12.21
N VAL A 110 -14.95 -20.31 12.58
CA VAL A 110 -15.46 -20.16 13.95
C VAL A 110 -16.11 -21.48 14.35
N PHE A 111 -15.45 -22.22 15.23
CA PHE A 111 -15.95 -23.47 15.78
C PHE A 111 -16.87 -23.17 16.97
N TYR A 112 -18.18 -23.16 16.72
CA TYR A 112 -19.19 -22.81 17.71
C TYR A 112 -19.64 -24.06 18.47
N LYS A 113 -19.16 -24.22 19.71
CA LYS A 113 -19.49 -25.35 20.62
C LYS A 113 -19.18 -26.73 20.04
N VAL A 114 -18.30 -26.78 19.03
CA VAL A 114 -17.80 -28.00 18.37
C VAL A 114 -16.28 -28.01 18.41
N ASP A 115 -15.70 -29.16 18.72
CA ASP A 115 -14.25 -29.33 18.69
C ASP A 115 -13.73 -29.38 17.24
N PRO A 116 -12.70 -28.59 16.87
CA PRO A 116 -12.13 -28.59 15.51
C PRO A 116 -11.72 -29.97 14.99
N SER A 117 -11.33 -30.89 15.88
CA SER A 117 -10.97 -32.27 15.51
C SER A 117 -12.16 -33.10 15.04
N ILE A 118 -13.38 -32.78 15.49
CA ILE A 118 -14.62 -33.41 15.01
C ILE A 118 -14.85 -33.02 13.55
N VAL A 119 -14.71 -31.73 13.23
CA VAL A 119 -14.85 -31.22 11.85
C VAL A 119 -13.73 -31.78 10.97
N ARG A 120 -12.47 -31.71 11.41
CA ARG A 120 -11.29 -32.12 10.63
C ARG A 120 -11.28 -33.61 10.31
N LYS A 121 -11.74 -34.45 11.23
CA LYS A 121 -11.80 -35.92 11.08
C LYS A 121 -13.20 -36.42 10.71
N GLN A 122 -14.15 -35.51 10.47
CA GLN A 122 -15.55 -35.77 10.15
C GLN A 122 -16.17 -36.85 11.05
N LYS A 123 -16.06 -36.68 12.38
CA LYS A 123 -16.62 -37.61 13.38
C LYS A 123 -18.03 -37.19 13.80
N LYS A 124 -18.76 -38.08 14.48
CA LYS A 124 -20.12 -37.81 15.01
C LYS A 124 -21.07 -37.35 13.90
N ASN A 125 -21.90 -36.34 14.18
CA ASN A 125 -22.90 -35.78 13.27
C ASN A 125 -22.33 -35.40 11.88
N TYR A 126 -21.08 -34.97 11.80
CA TYR A 126 -20.42 -34.68 10.51
C TYR A 126 -20.24 -35.95 9.67
N GLY A 127 -19.77 -37.04 10.29
CA GLY A 127 -19.57 -38.31 9.62
C GLY A 127 -20.88 -38.98 9.24
N GLU A 128 -21.87 -38.94 10.14
CA GLU A 128 -23.21 -39.47 9.90
C GLU A 128 -23.91 -38.75 8.75
N ALA A 129 -23.83 -37.41 8.69
CA ALA A 129 -24.40 -36.64 7.59
C ALA A 129 -23.76 -37.00 6.24
N LEU A 130 -22.43 -37.08 6.18
CA LEU A 130 -21.72 -37.42 4.94
C LEU A 130 -21.99 -38.87 4.48
N ALA A 131 -22.12 -39.82 5.42
CA ALA A 131 -22.51 -41.19 5.10
C ALA A 131 -23.92 -41.24 4.51
N ASN A 132 -24.87 -40.52 5.12
CA ASN A 132 -26.24 -40.43 4.61
C ASN A 132 -26.31 -39.84 3.19
N TYR A 133 -25.45 -38.89 2.85
CA TYR A 133 -25.39 -38.34 1.48
C TYR A 133 -24.78 -39.32 0.50
N LYS A 134 -23.79 -40.09 0.92
CA LYS A 134 -23.20 -41.15 0.10
C LYS A 134 -24.27 -42.12 -0.37
N ASP A 135 -25.14 -42.55 0.54
CA ASP A 135 -26.22 -43.49 0.26
C ASP A 135 -27.35 -42.88 -0.60
N LYS A 136 -27.56 -41.56 -0.54
CA LYS A 136 -28.66 -40.87 -1.24
C LYS A 136 -28.29 -40.35 -2.63
N LEU A 137 -27.06 -39.88 -2.83
CA LEU A 137 -26.65 -39.18 -4.05
C LEU A 137 -26.00 -40.10 -5.08
N ASN A 138 -25.48 -41.27 -4.66
CA ASN A 138 -24.66 -42.15 -5.51
C ASN A 138 -23.47 -41.43 -6.20
N ASP A 139 -23.00 -40.33 -5.62
CA ASP A 139 -21.89 -39.52 -6.13
C ASP A 139 -20.78 -39.42 -5.07
N ASP A 140 -19.90 -40.43 -5.09
CA ASP A 140 -18.76 -40.52 -4.17
C ASP A 140 -17.78 -39.35 -4.36
N THR A 141 -17.67 -38.82 -5.58
CA THR A 141 -16.71 -37.75 -5.91
C THR A 141 -17.06 -36.43 -5.22
N LYS A 142 -18.36 -36.12 -5.14
CA LYS A 142 -18.87 -34.91 -4.50
C LYS A 142 -18.73 -34.98 -2.98
N VAL A 143 -19.07 -36.11 -2.38
CA VAL A 143 -18.92 -36.33 -0.93
C VAL A 143 -17.45 -36.25 -0.51
N ASP A 144 -16.53 -36.78 -1.32
CA ASP A 144 -15.10 -36.71 -1.02
C ASP A 144 -14.54 -35.28 -1.16
N SER A 145 -15.07 -34.49 -2.09
CA SER A 145 -14.77 -33.06 -2.21
C SER A 145 -15.20 -32.29 -0.95
N TRP A 146 -16.42 -32.54 -0.43
CA TRP A 146 -16.88 -31.94 0.83
C TRP A 146 -16.02 -32.35 2.04
N LYS A 147 -15.59 -33.61 2.11
CA LYS A 147 -14.65 -34.05 3.17
C LYS A 147 -13.32 -33.31 3.09
N ALA A 148 -12.79 -33.11 1.88
CA ALA A 148 -11.55 -32.37 1.67
C ALA A 148 -11.69 -30.92 2.14
N ALA A 149 -12.77 -30.25 1.75
CA ALA A 149 -13.06 -28.87 2.17
C ALA A 149 -13.22 -28.73 3.69
N LEU A 150 -13.98 -29.62 4.34
CA LEU A 150 -14.13 -29.64 5.80
C LEU A 150 -12.78 -29.86 6.52
N LYS A 151 -11.93 -30.73 5.96
CA LYS A 151 -10.60 -30.98 6.49
C LYS A 151 -9.70 -29.74 6.34
N GLU A 152 -9.76 -29.08 5.18
CA GLU A 152 -8.98 -27.88 4.90
C GLU A 152 -9.37 -26.74 5.83
N VAL A 153 -10.66 -26.37 5.88
CA VAL A 153 -11.16 -25.27 6.72
C VAL A 153 -10.88 -25.54 8.20
N ALA A 154 -11.02 -26.79 8.66
CA ALA A 154 -10.71 -27.17 10.03
C ALA A 154 -9.20 -27.22 10.34
N SER A 155 -8.35 -27.10 9.32
CA SER A 155 -6.89 -26.99 9.46
C SER A 155 -6.42 -25.54 9.50
N LEU A 156 -7.29 -24.58 9.19
CA LEU A 156 -7.00 -23.16 9.32
C LEU A 156 -7.01 -22.71 10.79
N SER A 157 -6.26 -21.64 11.06
CA SER A 157 -6.34 -20.96 12.35
C SER A 157 -7.67 -20.21 12.44
N GLY A 158 -8.44 -20.49 13.49
CA GLY A 158 -9.77 -19.94 13.69
C GLY A 158 -10.10 -19.77 15.17
N PHE A 159 -11.33 -19.35 15.45
CA PHE A 159 -11.83 -19.17 16.80
C PHE A 159 -12.58 -20.39 17.28
N HIS A 160 -12.36 -20.81 18.53
CA HIS A 160 -13.06 -21.95 19.11
C HIS A 160 -13.77 -21.56 20.39
N LEU A 161 -15.11 -21.59 20.36
CA LEU A 161 -15.95 -21.38 21.53
C LEU A 161 -16.28 -22.74 22.16
N LYS A 162 -15.82 -22.96 23.39
CA LYS A 162 -16.20 -24.13 24.19
C LYS A 162 -17.65 -24.01 24.67
N LYS A 163 -18.26 -25.13 25.08
CA LYS A 163 -19.66 -25.18 25.53
C LYS A 163 -20.01 -24.18 26.64
N ASP A 164 -19.08 -23.96 27.58
CA ASP A 164 -19.27 -23.06 28.73
C ASP A 164 -18.62 -21.68 28.51
N GLY A 165 -18.27 -21.34 27.27
CA GLY A 165 -17.60 -20.09 26.93
C GLY A 165 -18.54 -18.88 26.89
N ASN A 166 -18.02 -17.71 27.25
CA ASN A 166 -18.73 -16.45 27.16
C ASN A 166 -18.85 -15.98 25.70
N GLU A 167 -20.07 -16.01 25.16
CA GLU A 167 -20.35 -15.60 23.77
C GLU A 167 -20.04 -14.12 23.52
N TYR A 168 -20.27 -13.23 24.50
CA TYR A 168 -20.02 -11.80 24.33
C TYR A 168 -18.54 -11.47 24.12
N GLU A 169 -17.67 -11.97 25.01
CA GLU A 169 -16.22 -11.77 24.90
C GLU A 169 -15.67 -12.42 23.62
N PHE A 170 -16.22 -13.58 23.25
CA PHE A 170 -15.83 -14.31 22.06
C PHE A 170 -16.19 -13.54 20.79
N ILE A 171 -17.41 -13.02 20.68
CA ILE A 171 -17.83 -12.15 19.58
C ILE A 171 -16.93 -10.92 19.52
N HIS A 172 -16.67 -10.26 20.66
CA HIS A 172 -15.81 -9.08 20.68
C HIS A 172 -14.40 -9.36 20.13
N GLY A 173 -13.82 -10.53 20.46
CA GLY A 173 -12.54 -10.97 19.91
C GLY A 173 -12.57 -11.20 18.39
N ILE A 174 -13.65 -11.77 17.86
CA ILE A 174 -13.86 -11.92 16.40
C ILE A 174 -13.92 -10.54 15.75
N ILE A 175 -14.74 -9.64 16.28
CA ILE A 175 -14.92 -8.28 15.76
C ILE A 175 -13.59 -7.53 15.70
N GLN A 176 -12.79 -7.56 16.78
CA GLN A 176 -11.48 -6.90 16.80
C GLN A 176 -10.53 -7.43 15.71
N LEU A 177 -10.53 -8.75 15.48
CA LEU A 177 -9.72 -9.32 14.41
C LEU A 177 -10.23 -8.88 13.04
N VAL A 178 -11.53 -9.00 12.79
CA VAL A 178 -12.16 -8.63 11.51
C VAL A 178 -11.90 -7.17 11.18
N ASP A 179 -12.15 -6.27 12.14
CA ASP A 179 -11.92 -4.82 12.01
C ASP A 179 -10.43 -4.53 11.67
N SER A 180 -9.50 -5.17 12.38
CA SER A 180 -8.06 -5.02 12.09
C SER A 180 -7.69 -5.50 10.67
N LYS A 181 -8.31 -6.57 10.18
CA LYS A 181 -8.07 -7.11 8.83
C LYS A 181 -8.63 -6.18 7.75
N ILE A 182 -9.84 -5.64 7.97
CA ILE A 182 -10.48 -4.66 7.08
C ILE A 182 -9.59 -3.42 6.98
N ILE A 183 -9.17 -2.85 8.11
CA ILE A 183 -8.31 -1.65 8.16
C ILE A 183 -6.98 -1.90 7.43
N ASN A 184 -6.29 -3.00 7.72
CA ASN A 184 -4.98 -3.30 7.14
C ASN A 184 -5.02 -3.54 5.63
N GLN A 185 -6.13 -4.04 5.11
CA GLN A 185 -6.33 -4.22 3.68
C GLN A 185 -6.92 -2.97 3.00
N THR A 186 -7.25 -1.90 3.73
CA THR A 186 -7.90 -0.72 3.14
C THR A 186 -6.94 -0.07 2.17
N TYR A 187 -7.40 0.08 0.93
CA TYR A 187 -6.60 0.62 -0.15
C TYR A 187 -6.27 2.09 0.12
N PHE A 188 -5.00 2.45 -0.06
CA PHE A 188 -4.62 3.85 -0.10
C PHE A 188 -5.20 4.50 -1.34
N GLU A 189 -5.74 5.71 -1.18
CA GLU A 189 -5.98 6.59 -2.30
C GLU A 189 -4.63 6.96 -2.93
N VAL A 190 -4.40 6.43 -4.14
CA VAL A 190 -3.13 6.56 -4.87
C VAL A 190 -2.94 7.99 -5.35
N ALA A 191 -3.88 8.47 -6.15
CA ALA A 191 -3.96 9.82 -6.68
C ALA A 191 -5.36 10.04 -7.25
N ASN A 192 -5.80 11.30 -7.33
CA ASN A 192 -7.02 11.68 -8.05
C ASN A 192 -7.00 11.18 -9.50
N HIS A 193 -5.83 11.25 -10.14
CA HIS A 193 -5.63 10.86 -11.53
C HIS A 193 -4.32 10.07 -11.68
N PRO A 194 -4.31 8.73 -11.51
CA PRO A 194 -3.10 7.90 -11.48
C PRO A 194 -2.48 7.66 -12.89
N ILE A 195 -2.34 8.72 -13.69
CA ILE A 195 -1.86 8.66 -15.07
C ILE A 195 -0.36 8.34 -15.08
N GLY A 196 0.00 7.26 -15.78
CA GLY A 196 1.39 6.85 -15.94
C GLY A 196 2.01 6.15 -14.72
N VAL A 197 1.20 5.84 -13.69
CA VAL A 197 1.63 5.14 -12.47
C VAL A 197 1.90 3.66 -12.74
N ALA A 198 1.04 2.99 -13.52
CA ALA A 198 1.08 1.54 -13.76
C ALA A 198 2.45 1.02 -14.24
N SER A 199 3.06 1.67 -15.24
CA SER A 199 4.38 1.24 -15.74
C SER A 199 5.50 1.37 -14.69
N ARG A 200 5.39 2.37 -13.81
CA ARG A 200 6.38 2.60 -12.73
C ARG A 200 6.17 1.59 -11.60
N VAL A 201 4.92 1.26 -11.28
CA VAL A 201 4.56 0.20 -10.33
C VAL A 201 5.08 -1.14 -10.81
N GLN A 202 4.93 -1.46 -12.10
CA GLN A 202 5.46 -2.70 -12.67
C GLN A 202 6.99 -2.78 -12.54
N HIS A 203 7.70 -1.68 -12.79
CA HIS A 203 9.15 -1.62 -12.59
C HIS A 203 9.53 -1.87 -11.13
N VAL A 204 8.87 -1.20 -10.18
CA VAL A 204 9.13 -1.44 -8.75
C VAL A 204 8.80 -2.88 -8.37
N TYR A 205 7.69 -3.43 -8.88
CA TYR A 205 7.32 -4.82 -8.63
C TYR A 205 8.39 -5.82 -9.10
N SER A 206 8.99 -5.61 -10.27
CA SER A 206 10.09 -6.46 -10.73
C SER A 206 11.33 -6.33 -9.85
N LEU A 207 11.64 -5.14 -9.35
CA LEU A 207 12.76 -4.93 -8.42
C LEU A 207 12.53 -5.59 -7.06
N LEU A 208 11.28 -5.90 -6.70
CA LEU A 208 10.99 -6.59 -5.46
C LEU A 208 11.22 -8.10 -5.56
N SER A 209 11.40 -8.69 -6.75
CA SER A 209 11.66 -10.14 -6.89
C SER A 209 10.70 -11.02 -6.07
N ILE A 210 9.40 -10.67 -6.07
CA ILE A 210 8.40 -11.39 -5.27
C ILE A 210 8.13 -12.76 -5.91
N GLY A 211 8.41 -13.82 -5.17
CA GLY A 211 8.25 -15.21 -5.64
C GLY A 211 9.47 -15.79 -6.34
N GLU A 212 10.54 -15.02 -6.51
CA GLU A 212 11.81 -15.52 -7.06
C GLU A 212 12.70 -16.15 -5.98
N ASN A 213 12.69 -15.56 -4.78
CA ASN A 213 13.43 -16.04 -3.61
C ASN A 213 12.79 -15.56 -2.29
N ASP A 214 13.15 -16.24 -1.21
CA ASP A 214 12.70 -15.92 0.15
C ASP A 214 13.77 -15.14 0.96
N ILE A 215 14.63 -14.35 0.30
CA ILE A 215 15.52 -13.44 1.04
C ILE A 215 14.78 -12.19 1.50
N VAL A 216 15.36 -11.47 2.46
CA VAL A 216 14.94 -10.10 2.80
C VAL A 216 15.50 -9.16 1.74
N HIS A 217 14.61 -8.46 1.02
CA HIS A 217 14.99 -7.59 -0.10
C HIS A 217 14.59 -6.14 0.18
N MET A 218 15.53 -5.22 0.02
CA MET A 218 15.37 -3.79 0.26
C MET A 218 15.51 -3.00 -1.03
N VAL A 219 14.51 -2.17 -1.36
CA VAL A 219 14.49 -1.36 -2.57
C VAL A 219 14.42 0.13 -2.22
N GLY A 220 15.38 0.89 -2.72
CA GLY A 220 15.41 2.34 -2.60
C GLY A 220 14.72 3.05 -3.77
N ILE A 221 13.83 3.99 -3.50
CA ILE A 221 13.18 4.81 -4.53
C ILE A 221 13.51 6.29 -4.30
N PHE A 222 14.12 6.93 -5.30
CA PHE A 222 14.58 8.32 -5.19
C PHE A 222 14.23 9.15 -6.43
N GLY A 223 14.45 10.46 -6.35
CA GLY A 223 14.09 11.42 -7.39
C GLY A 223 13.61 12.76 -6.82
N VAL A 224 13.41 13.74 -7.69
CA VAL A 224 13.03 15.12 -7.35
C VAL A 224 11.74 15.20 -6.52
N GLY A 225 11.59 16.25 -5.72
CA GLY A 225 10.32 16.56 -5.03
C GLY A 225 9.15 16.66 -6.01
N GLY A 226 7.99 16.08 -5.65
CA GLY A 226 6.79 16.13 -6.51
C GLY A 226 6.78 15.18 -7.71
N ILE A 227 7.79 14.31 -7.90
CA ILE A 227 7.88 13.37 -9.02
C ILE A 227 6.89 12.17 -8.95
N GLY A 228 6.31 11.93 -7.76
CA GLY A 228 5.32 10.86 -7.52
C GLY A 228 5.84 9.60 -6.81
N LYS A 229 6.93 9.68 -6.02
CA LYS A 229 7.47 8.54 -5.25
C LYS A 229 6.41 7.91 -4.33
N THR A 230 5.81 8.71 -3.45
CA THR A 230 4.74 8.30 -2.53
C THR A 230 3.54 7.71 -3.27
N THR A 231 3.18 8.26 -4.43
CA THR A 231 2.09 7.74 -5.28
C THR A 231 2.40 6.33 -5.79
N ILE A 232 3.63 6.10 -6.25
CA ILE A 232 4.08 4.78 -6.73
C ILE A 232 4.07 3.77 -5.58
N THR A 233 4.62 4.13 -4.42
CA THR A 233 4.68 3.21 -3.28
C THR A 233 3.31 2.87 -2.72
N LYS A 234 2.37 3.82 -2.67
CA LYS A 234 0.96 3.53 -2.33
C LYS A 234 0.33 2.53 -3.29
N ALA A 235 0.52 2.72 -4.59
CA ALA A 235 -0.02 1.81 -5.60
C ALA A 235 0.60 0.41 -5.48
N VAL A 236 1.92 0.32 -5.28
CA VAL A 236 2.60 -0.96 -5.00
C VAL A 236 2.01 -1.61 -3.75
N TYR A 237 1.92 -0.89 -2.64
CA TYR A 237 1.37 -1.40 -1.38
C TYR A 237 0.00 -2.05 -1.57
N ASN A 238 -0.91 -1.34 -2.23
CA ASN A 238 -2.26 -1.80 -2.53
C ASN A 238 -2.29 -3.14 -3.30
N ILE A 239 -1.30 -3.41 -4.15
CA ILE A 239 -1.25 -4.62 -4.99
C ILE A 239 -0.65 -5.81 -4.24
N ILE A 240 0.30 -5.59 -3.33
CA ILE A 240 1.13 -6.67 -2.79
C ILE A 240 0.99 -6.90 -1.29
N SER A 241 0.35 -5.99 -0.53
CA SER A 241 0.27 -6.08 0.95
C SER A 241 -0.35 -7.41 1.42
N SER A 242 -1.37 -7.91 0.73
CA SER A 242 -2.04 -9.18 1.04
C SER A 242 -1.14 -10.41 0.95
N LYS A 243 0.01 -10.31 0.25
CA LYS A 243 0.96 -11.42 0.06
C LYS A 243 1.91 -11.61 1.25
N PHE A 244 1.79 -10.80 2.29
CA PHE A 244 2.65 -10.80 3.47
C PHE A 244 1.85 -11.08 4.75
N GLU A 245 2.52 -11.61 5.77
CA GLU A 245 1.88 -11.87 7.07
C GLU A 245 1.45 -10.59 7.79
N GLY A 246 2.16 -9.49 7.51
CA GLY A 246 1.85 -8.16 8.00
C GLY A 246 2.50 -7.10 7.12
N SER A 247 1.86 -5.94 7.04
CA SER A 247 2.29 -4.85 6.17
C SER A 247 2.14 -3.52 6.87
N CYS A 248 3.06 -2.58 6.63
CA CYS A 248 2.98 -1.23 7.17
C CYS A 248 3.45 -0.19 6.14
N PHE A 249 2.73 0.92 6.07
CA PHE A 249 3.13 2.11 5.32
C PHE A 249 3.35 3.27 6.30
N LEU A 250 4.61 3.56 6.60
CA LEU A 250 4.98 4.72 7.40
C LEU A 250 5.17 5.93 6.49
N LYS A 251 4.18 6.83 6.50
CA LYS A 251 4.20 8.09 5.72
C LYS A 251 4.88 9.23 6.46
N ASN A 252 5.46 10.17 5.69
CA ASN A 252 5.96 11.46 6.19
C ASN A 252 6.96 11.32 7.35
N ILE A 253 7.85 10.32 7.31
CA ILE A 253 8.77 9.99 8.42
C ILE A 253 9.60 11.20 8.83
N ARG A 254 10.12 11.95 7.85
CA ARG A 254 10.84 13.20 8.07
C ARG A 254 10.07 14.22 8.90
N GLN A 255 8.79 14.41 8.64
CA GLN A 255 8.00 15.41 9.36
C GLN A 255 7.64 14.90 10.76
N THR A 256 7.20 13.64 10.86
CA THR A 256 6.77 13.04 12.12
C THR A 256 7.93 12.95 13.11
N SER A 257 9.12 12.55 12.66
CA SER A 257 10.31 12.39 13.52
C SER A 257 10.86 13.68 14.13
N LYS A 258 10.41 14.87 13.70
CA LYS A 258 10.82 16.16 14.29
C LYS A 258 10.17 16.44 15.64
N SER A 259 9.07 15.75 15.98
CA SER A 259 8.46 15.88 17.29
C SER A 259 9.25 15.08 18.34
N GLU A 260 9.19 15.52 19.60
CA GLU A 260 9.93 14.91 20.72
C GLU A 260 9.73 13.39 20.85
N TYR A 261 8.51 12.91 20.55
CA TYR A 261 8.13 11.49 20.62
C TYR A 261 7.86 10.87 19.24
N GLY A 262 8.22 11.56 18.16
CA GLY A 262 7.81 11.20 16.80
C GLY A 262 8.37 9.86 16.32
N LEU A 263 9.64 9.55 16.64
CA LEU A 263 10.23 8.25 16.31
C LEU A 263 9.62 7.10 17.09
N VAL A 264 9.29 7.31 18.37
CA VAL A 264 8.60 6.29 19.19
C VAL A 264 7.21 6.02 18.61
N GLN A 265 6.48 7.07 18.24
CA GLN A 265 5.20 6.94 17.57
C GLN A 265 5.29 6.12 16.28
N LEU A 266 6.30 6.38 15.44
CA LEU A 266 6.52 5.61 14.21
C LEU A 266 6.82 4.13 14.49
N GLN A 267 7.60 3.81 15.53
CA GLN A 267 7.86 2.43 15.94
C GLN A 267 6.59 1.73 16.44
N GLU A 268 5.75 2.42 17.20
CA GLU A 268 4.48 1.89 17.68
C GLU A 268 3.48 1.67 16.54
N THR A 269 3.38 2.61 15.59
CA THR A 269 2.57 2.43 14.37
C THR A 269 3.05 1.22 13.56
N LEU A 270 4.36 1.07 13.36
CA LEU A 270 4.93 -0.07 12.64
C LEU A 270 4.53 -1.41 13.27
N LEU A 271 4.67 -1.52 14.59
CA LEU A 271 4.30 -2.74 15.30
C LEU A 271 2.79 -2.96 15.30
N SER A 272 2.00 -1.91 15.48
CA SER A 272 0.54 -1.98 15.44
C SER A 272 0.03 -2.47 14.09
N ASP A 273 0.51 -1.91 12.98
CA ASP A 273 0.06 -2.27 11.64
C ASP A 273 0.43 -3.72 11.29
N ILE A 274 1.65 -4.17 11.65
CA ILE A 274 2.15 -5.50 11.32
C ILE A 274 1.58 -6.59 12.24
N LEU A 275 1.46 -6.32 13.54
CA LEU A 275 1.04 -7.31 14.54
C LEU A 275 -0.48 -7.24 14.83
N GLY A 276 -1.16 -6.18 14.42
CA GLY A 276 -2.59 -5.96 14.61
C GLY A 276 -3.00 -6.04 16.07
N ALA A 277 -4.15 -6.66 16.34
CA ALA A 277 -4.73 -6.80 17.67
C ALA A 277 -3.85 -7.54 18.70
N SER A 278 -2.76 -8.21 18.28
CA SER A 278 -1.83 -8.86 19.20
C SER A 278 -0.83 -7.89 19.86
N TRP A 279 -0.76 -6.65 19.37
CA TRP A 279 0.10 -5.60 19.94
C TRP A 279 -0.65 -4.81 21.03
N VAL A 280 -0.14 -4.85 22.27
CA VAL A 280 -0.70 -4.13 23.43
C VAL A 280 0.41 -3.37 24.19
N GLY A 281 1.47 -2.97 23.48
CA GLY A 281 2.68 -2.40 24.09
C GLY A 281 2.78 -0.88 23.98
N ASN A 282 3.32 -0.25 25.02
CA ASN A 282 3.88 1.11 24.96
C ASN A 282 5.41 0.98 24.98
N ILE A 283 6.06 1.50 23.94
CA ILE A 283 7.52 1.42 23.80
C ILE A 283 8.19 2.41 24.76
N GLY A 284 7.69 3.65 24.79
CA GLY A 284 8.16 4.76 25.61
C GLY A 284 9.57 5.29 25.27
N GLN A 285 10.45 4.47 24.69
CA GLN A 285 11.86 4.80 24.40
C GLN A 285 12.35 4.17 23.10
N ILE A 286 13.08 4.93 22.29
CA ILE A 286 13.51 4.55 20.93
C ILE A 286 14.35 3.26 20.93
N ASP A 287 15.33 3.14 21.84
CA ASP A 287 16.23 1.98 21.90
C ASP A 287 15.50 0.69 22.30
N ARG A 288 14.47 0.82 23.15
CA ARG A 288 13.58 -0.31 23.45
C ARG A 288 12.79 -0.70 22.22
N GLY A 289 12.25 0.27 21.49
CA GLY A 289 11.48 0.05 20.26
C GLY A 289 12.29 -0.67 19.20
N ILE A 290 13.57 -0.30 19.01
CA ILE A 290 14.51 -0.97 18.10
C ILE A 290 14.57 -2.48 18.40
N ASN A 291 14.78 -2.85 19.66
CA ASN A 291 14.89 -4.25 20.06
C ASN A 291 13.55 -4.99 19.95
N VAL A 292 12.44 -4.33 20.26
CA VAL A 292 11.10 -4.92 20.12
C VAL A 292 10.78 -5.22 18.66
N ILE A 293 11.03 -4.27 17.75
CA ILE A 293 10.84 -4.45 16.30
C ILE A 293 11.67 -5.64 15.83
N LYS A 294 12.97 -5.64 16.12
CA LYS A 294 13.86 -6.74 15.75
C LYS A 294 13.33 -8.10 16.23
N ASN A 295 13.02 -8.23 17.51
CA ASN A 295 12.63 -9.52 18.11
C ASN A 295 11.25 -10.01 17.64
N LYS A 296 10.35 -9.10 17.29
CA LYS A 296 8.99 -9.46 16.85
C LYS A 296 8.91 -9.76 15.36
N LEU A 297 9.74 -9.11 14.54
CA LEU A 297 9.63 -9.17 13.08
C LEU A 297 10.64 -10.11 12.41
N CYS A 298 11.69 -10.56 13.13
CA CYS A 298 12.75 -11.40 12.55
C CYS A 298 12.31 -12.78 12.04
N TYR A 299 11.10 -13.22 12.39
CA TYR A 299 10.51 -14.48 11.91
C TYR A 299 9.26 -14.27 11.05
N LYS A 300 8.93 -13.03 10.71
CA LYS A 300 7.70 -12.70 9.96
C LYS A 300 8.05 -12.23 8.56
N ARG A 301 7.31 -12.74 7.58
CA ARG A 301 7.34 -12.23 6.21
C ARG A 301 6.53 -10.93 6.14
N VAL A 302 7.21 -9.79 6.07
CA VAL A 302 6.56 -8.45 6.13
C VAL A 302 6.78 -7.60 4.88
N LEU A 303 5.82 -6.72 4.60
CA LEU A 303 5.98 -5.60 3.67
C LEU A 303 6.10 -4.30 4.46
N LEU A 304 7.23 -3.61 4.37
CA LEU A 304 7.43 -2.34 5.06
C LEU A 304 7.75 -1.24 4.05
N ILE A 305 6.96 -0.16 4.05
CA ILE A 305 7.25 1.04 3.27
C ILE A 305 7.61 2.18 4.22
N LEU A 306 8.82 2.70 4.08
CA LEU A 306 9.33 3.87 4.77
C LEU A 306 9.34 5.06 3.82
N ASP A 307 8.34 5.93 3.91
CA ASP A 307 8.17 7.06 3.00
C ASP A 307 8.71 8.37 3.59
N ASP A 308 9.48 9.09 2.76
CA ASP A 308 10.11 10.38 3.05
C ASP A 308 11.15 10.29 4.18
N VAL A 309 12.12 9.37 4.05
CA VAL A 309 13.26 9.25 4.96
C VAL A 309 14.38 10.20 4.55
N ASP A 310 14.91 11.00 5.49
CA ASP A 310 15.95 11.99 5.21
C ASP A 310 17.10 12.02 6.22
N ASP A 311 17.06 11.16 7.24
CA ASP A 311 18.11 11.02 8.24
C ASP A 311 18.44 9.56 8.57
N TRP A 312 19.71 9.27 8.87
CA TRP A 312 20.18 7.94 9.24
C TRP A 312 19.59 7.44 10.56
N GLY A 313 19.33 8.34 11.52
CA GLY A 313 18.68 8.02 12.78
C GLY A 313 17.28 7.45 12.59
N GLN A 314 16.53 7.94 11.59
CA GLN A 314 15.21 7.41 11.23
C GLN A 314 15.32 5.95 10.74
N LEU A 315 16.24 5.66 9.80
CA LEU A 315 16.45 4.29 9.32
C LEU A 315 16.95 3.37 10.44
N LYS A 316 17.88 3.85 11.27
CA LYS A 316 18.41 3.10 12.40
C LYS A 316 17.32 2.73 13.41
N ALA A 317 16.31 3.59 13.60
CA ALA A 317 15.22 3.36 14.53
C ALA A 317 14.14 2.40 13.99
N LEU A 318 13.98 2.30 12.67
CA LEU A 318 12.84 1.63 12.02
C LEU A 318 13.20 0.36 11.24
N ALA A 319 14.33 0.35 10.53
CA ALA A 319 14.73 -0.76 9.65
C ALA A 319 16.24 -0.82 9.45
N ARG A 320 17.03 -0.86 10.54
CA ARG A 320 18.49 -0.72 10.45
C ARG A 320 19.15 -1.80 9.58
N ASN A 321 18.76 -3.05 9.76
CA ASN A 321 19.43 -4.21 9.16
C ASN A 321 18.40 -5.22 8.64
N ARG A 322 18.84 -6.10 7.75
CA ARG A 322 18.02 -7.18 7.18
C ARG A 322 17.61 -8.24 8.19
N ASP A 323 18.44 -8.50 9.21
CA ASP A 323 18.20 -9.50 10.26
C ASP A 323 17.03 -9.14 11.20
N TRP A 324 16.41 -7.98 11.02
CA TRP A 324 15.20 -7.58 11.73
C TRP A 324 13.94 -8.19 11.14
N PHE A 325 14.00 -8.73 9.93
CA PHE A 325 12.84 -9.19 9.19
C PHE A 325 12.99 -10.66 8.79
N GLY A 326 11.89 -11.40 8.77
CA GLY A 326 11.87 -12.80 8.37
C GLY A 326 12.08 -12.97 6.87
N SER A 327 12.47 -14.18 6.47
CA SER A 327 12.61 -14.60 5.08
C SER A 327 11.38 -14.22 4.23
N GLY A 328 11.63 -13.76 3.01
CA GLY A 328 10.60 -13.33 2.07
C GLY A 328 10.08 -11.90 2.29
N SER A 329 10.60 -11.17 3.27
CA SER A 329 10.22 -9.78 3.54
C SER A 329 10.67 -8.82 2.45
N ARG A 330 9.90 -7.74 2.25
CA ARG A 330 10.17 -6.68 1.28
C ARG A 330 10.10 -5.32 1.97
N ILE A 331 11.18 -4.55 1.87
CA ILE A 331 11.27 -3.21 2.44
C ILE A 331 11.48 -2.21 1.32
N ILE A 332 10.66 -1.17 1.28
CA ILE A 332 10.77 -0.07 0.32
C ILE A 332 11.08 1.20 1.09
N ILE A 333 12.11 1.90 0.69
CA ILE A 333 12.54 3.15 1.33
C ILE A 333 12.47 4.26 0.28
N THR A 334 11.74 5.34 0.57
CA THR A 334 11.74 6.51 -0.30
C THR A 334 12.61 7.63 0.26
N ARG A 335 13.40 8.23 -0.64
CA ARG A 335 14.26 9.44 -0.49
C ARG A 335 15.69 9.23 0.05
N ASP A 336 16.56 10.14 -0.43
CA ASP A 336 18.01 10.30 -0.23
C ASP A 336 18.89 9.17 -0.81
N GLN A 337 19.49 9.43 -1.98
CA GLN A 337 20.37 8.47 -2.67
C GLN A 337 21.57 8.05 -1.81
N ASN A 338 22.07 8.93 -0.93
CA ASN A 338 23.19 8.61 -0.07
C ASN A 338 22.78 7.71 1.10
N LEU A 339 21.59 7.92 1.68
CA LEU A 339 21.06 7.00 2.70
C LEU A 339 20.90 5.60 2.11
N LEU A 340 20.37 5.50 0.88
CA LEU A 340 20.22 4.23 0.18
C LEU A 340 21.57 3.56 -0.10
N SER A 341 22.58 4.33 -0.54
CA SER A 341 23.92 3.82 -0.83
C SER A 341 24.64 3.31 0.43
N ASN A 342 24.42 3.95 1.58
CA ASN A 342 25.03 3.54 2.86
C ASN A 342 24.27 2.43 3.59
N HIS A 343 23.00 2.20 3.24
CA HIS A 343 22.14 1.20 3.88
C HIS A 343 22.20 -0.19 3.22
N GLU A 344 23.07 -0.38 2.21
CA GLU A 344 23.24 -1.63 1.47
C GLU A 344 21.91 -2.18 0.91
N VAL A 345 21.12 -1.31 0.27
CA VAL A 345 19.90 -1.75 -0.43
C VAL A 345 20.25 -2.64 -1.63
N ASP A 346 19.37 -3.58 -1.95
CA ASP A 346 19.59 -4.55 -3.03
C ASP A 346 19.40 -3.94 -4.43
N ALA A 347 18.49 -2.97 -4.53
CA ALA A 347 18.21 -2.27 -5.77
C ALA A 347 17.78 -0.82 -5.50
N THR A 348 18.04 0.04 -6.48
CA THR A 348 17.61 1.43 -6.45
C THR A 348 16.86 1.80 -7.73
N TYR A 349 15.82 2.62 -7.60
CA TYR A 349 15.04 3.14 -8.72
C TYR A 349 14.95 4.66 -8.66
N GLU A 350 15.54 5.32 -9.66
CA GLU A 350 15.33 6.74 -9.90
C GLU A 350 14.02 6.95 -10.66
N VAL A 351 13.09 7.70 -10.08
CA VAL A 351 11.81 7.95 -10.73
C VAL A 351 11.98 8.96 -11.85
N GLU A 352 11.77 8.50 -13.09
CA GLU A 352 11.83 9.34 -14.27
C GLU A 352 10.68 10.34 -14.37
N LYS A 353 10.92 11.47 -15.04
CA LYS A 353 9.90 12.48 -15.36
C LYS A 353 8.79 11.93 -16.25
N SER A 354 7.60 12.52 -16.15
CA SER A 354 6.50 12.14 -17.05
C SER A 354 6.84 12.56 -18.48
N ASN A 355 6.71 11.62 -19.42
CA ASN A 355 6.84 11.94 -20.83
C ASN A 355 5.73 12.92 -21.26
N HIS A 356 5.95 13.57 -22.42
CA HIS A 356 5.06 14.64 -22.89
C HIS A 356 3.58 14.19 -22.99
N TYR A 357 3.34 12.97 -23.47
CA TYR A 357 1.99 12.42 -23.60
C TYR A 357 1.29 12.24 -22.24
N LYS A 358 1.97 11.62 -21.27
CA LYS A 358 1.45 11.43 -19.90
C LYS A 358 1.22 12.76 -19.20
N ALA A 359 2.15 13.71 -19.36
CA ALA A 359 2.04 15.04 -18.80
C ALA A 359 0.84 15.82 -19.38
N LEU A 360 0.64 15.75 -20.70
CA LEU A 360 -0.51 16.33 -21.39
C LEU A 360 -1.82 15.75 -20.84
N LYS A 361 -1.94 14.43 -20.79
CA LYS A 361 -3.15 13.77 -20.29
C LYS A 361 -3.45 14.15 -18.83
N LEU A 362 -2.44 14.15 -17.96
CA LEU A 362 -2.60 14.52 -16.54
C LEU A 362 -3.09 15.96 -16.39
N PHE A 363 -2.39 16.90 -17.00
CA PHE A 363 -2.78 18.31 -16.95
C PHE A 363 -4.17 18.52 -17.54
N SER A 364 -4.50 17.88 -18.66
CA SER A 364 -5.81 18.03 -19.30
C SER A 364 -6.95 17.51 -18.43
N VAL A 365 -6.78 16.39 -17.74
CA VAL A 365 -7.81 15.88 -16.82
C VAL A 365 -7.98 16.85 -15.65
N CYS A 366 -6.90 17.40 -15.11
CA CYS A 366 -6.97 18.41 -14.05
C CYS A 366 -7.66 19.71 -14.53
N ALA A 367 -7.30 20.24 -15.69
CA ALA A 367 -7.79 21.54 -16.16
C ALA A 367 -9.18 21.49 -16.84
N PHE A 368 -9.46 20.43 -17.60
CA PHE A 368 -10.65 20.33 -18.45
C PHE A 368 -11.59 19.17 -18.08
N LYS A 369 -11.21 18.30 -17.13
CA LYS A 369 -11.92 17.02 -16.84
C LYS A 369 -12.03 16.10 -18.07
N ARG A 370 -11.06 16.19 -18.99
CA ARG A 370 -11.00 15.42 -20.24
C ARG A 370 -9.56 15.02 -20.52
N GLU A 371 -9.36 13.96 -21.31
CA GLU A 371 -8.00 13.47 -21.61
C GLU A 371 -7.18 14.39 -22.52
N LYS A 372 -7.84 15.32 -23.22
CA LYS A 372 -7.22 16.26 -24.15
C LYS A 372 -7.69 17.68 -23.86
N PRO A 373 -6.85 18.69 -24.13
CA PRO A 373 -7.26 20.08 -24.01
C PRO A 373 -8.24 20.44 -25.14
N LEU A 374 -8.95 21.55 -24.97
CA LEU A 374 -9.68 22.20 -26.07
C LEU A 374 -8.68 22.73 -27.10
N ASP A 375 -9.06 22.73 -28.39
CA ASP A 375 -8.15 23.07 -29.49
C ASP A 375 -7.53 24.46 -29.32
N ASP A 376 -8.33 25.46 -28.94
CA ASP A 376 -7.88 26.83 -28.69
C ASP A 376 -6.85 26.92 -27.56
N TYR A 377 -6.89 25.99 -26.59
CA TYR A 377 -6.01 25.95 -25.43
C TYR A 377 -4.75 25.10 -25.65
N MET A 378 -4.64 24.41 -26.79
CA MET A 378 -3.55 23.45 -27.04
C MET A 378 -2.17 24.11 -26.94
N LYS A 379 -1.98 25.29 -27.55
CA LYS A 379 -0.70 26.00 -27.53
C LYS A 379 -0.31 26.42 -26.11
N LEU A 380 -1.25 26.96 -25.32
CA LEU A 380 -0.98 27.35 -23.93
C LEU A 380 -0.72 26.13 -23.05
N THR A 381 -1.49 25.06 -23.24
CA THR A 381 -1.29 23.77 -22.54
C THR A 381 0.13 23.26 -22.74
N GLN A 382 0.66 23.30 -23.97
CA GLN A 382 2.04 22.90 -24.24
C GLN A 382 3.07 23.79 -23.53
N ARG A 383 2.84 25.11 -23.44
CA ARG A 383 3.72 26.03 -22.69
C ARG A 383 3.72 25.71 -21.19
N ILE A 384 2.55 25.45 -20.62
CA ILE A 384 2.40 25.10 -19.19
C ILE A 384 3.06 23.75 -18.88
N ILE A 385 2.89 22.75 -19.74
CA ILE A 385 3.56 21.45 -19.57
C ILE A 385 5.08 21.58 -19.60
N ARG A 386 5.61 22.43 -20.49
CA ARG A 386 7.05 22.74 -20.54
C ARG A 386 7.50 23.41 -19.26
N TYR A 387 6.76 24.41 -18.78
CA TYR A 387 7.04 25.09 -17.50
C TYR A 387 7.05 24.11 -16.31
N ALA A 388 6.06 23.21 -16.22
CA ALA A 388 5.99 22.20 -15.18
C ALA A 388 7.12 21.15 -15.24
N GLY A 389 7.85 21.05 -16.35
CA GLY A 389 9.02 20.19 -16.50
C GLY A 389 8.74 18.68 -16.33
N GLY A 390 7.49 18.25 -16.50
CA GLY A 390 7.08 16.85 -16.35
C GLY A 390 6.93 16.37 -14.90
N LEU A 391 6.88 17.27 -13.91
CA LEU A 391 6.55 16.93 -12.52
C LEU A 391 5.03 16.74 -12.35
N PRO A 392 4.54 15.54 -12.00
CA PRO A 392 3.11 15.27 -11.83
C PRO A 392 2.41 16.26 -10.89
N LEU A 393 3.01 16.52 -9.73
CA LEU A 393 2.46 17.44 -8.74
C LEU A 393 2.28 18.87 -9.31
N ALA A 394 3.27 19.37 -10.06
CA ALA A 394 3.18 20.70 -10.65
C ALA A 394 2.06 20.75 -11.70
N LEU A 395 1.94 19.71 -12.52
CA LEU A 395 0.87 19.61 -13.53
C LEU A 395 -0.52 19.59 -12.88
N GLU A 396 -0.69 18.87 -11.77
CA GLU A 396 -1.95 18.82 -11.03
C GLU A 396 -2.32 20.18 -10.43
N VAL A 397 -1.37 20.82 -9.73
CA VAL A 397 -1.60 22.13 -9.09
C VAL A 397 -1.97 23.20 -10.13
N LEU A 398 -1.18 23.31 -11.20
CA LEU A 398 -1.44 24.30 -12.25
C LEU A 398 -2.73 23.99 -13.01
N GLY A 399 -3.00 22.71 -13.30
CA GLY A 399 -4.24 22.32 -13.98
C GLY A 399 -5.48 22.65 -13.16
N LEU A 400 -5.44 22.43 -11.84
CA LEU A 400 -6.55 22.76 -10.95
C LEU A 400 -6.73 24.28 -10.78
N ASP A 401 -5.64 25.05 -10.69
CA ASP A 401 -5.71 26.51 -10.57
C ASP A 401 -6.29 27.17 -11.83
N LEU A 402 -5.95 26.63 -13.01
CA LEU A 402 -6.41 27.14 -14.30
C LEU A 402 -7.80 26.64 -14.72
N ARG A 403 -8.39 25.71 -13.98
CA ARG A 403 -9.67 25.08 -14.32
C ARG A 403 -10.78 26.12 -14.41
N GLY A 404 -11.51 26.11 -15.53
CA GLY A 404 -12.67 26.98 -15.76
C GLY A 404 -12.36 28.43 -16.10
N ARG A 405 -11.07 28.80 -16.17
CA ARG A 405 -10.62 30.14 -16.58
C ARG A 405 -10.57 30.27 -18.11
N SER A 406 -10.66 31.50 -18.60
CA SER A 406 -10.52 31.85 -20.02
C SER A 406 -9.08 31.74 -20.52
N ILE A 407 -8.91 31.68 -21.84
CA ILE A 407 -7.60 31.60 -22.48
C ILE A 407 -6.68 32.80 -22.14
N TYR A 408 -7.26 33.99 -21.96
CA TYR A 408 -6.53 35.20 -21.59
C TYR A 408 -6.04 35.13 -20.13
N GLU A 409 -6.86 34.60 -19.23
CA GLU A 409 -6.47 34.36 -17.84
C GLU A 409 -5.38 33.29 -17.74
N TRP A 410 -5.42 32.25 -18.59
CA TRP A 410 -4.35 31.25 -18.67
C TRP A 410 -3.02 31.86 -19.11
N GLU A 411 -3.05 32.76 -20.09
CA GLU A 411 -1.85 33.46 -20.54
C GLU A 411 -1.30 34.35 -19.43
N SER A 412 -2.15 35.16 -18.80
CA SER A 412 -1.77 36.01 -17.67
C SER A 412 -1.20 35.21 -16.50
N ALA A 413 -1.86 34.12 -16.11
CA ALA A 413 -1.42 33.25 -15.03
C ALA A 413 -0.08 32.56 -15.34
N LEU A 414 0.13 32.12 -16.59
CA LEU A 414 1.41 31.56 -16.99
C LEU A 414 2.55 32.59 -16.91
N GLU A 415 2.31 33.84 -17.29
CA GLU A 415 3.32 34.90 -17.13
C GLU A 415 3.55 35.24 -15.65
N GLU A 416 2.50 35.17 -14.82
CA GLU A 416 2.62 35.32 -13.37
C GLU A 416 3.47 34.18 -12.77
N TYR A 417 3.19 32.92 -13.08
CA TYR A 417 3.95 31.77 -12.54
C TYR A 417 5.44 31.82 -12.84
N LYS A 418 5.83 32.34 -14.01
CA LYS A 418 7.24 32.52 -14.38
C LYS A 418 7.93 33.61 -13.56
N ARG A 419 7.16 34.57 -13.04
CA ARG A 419 7.68 35.67 -12.22
C ARG A 419 7.65 35.34 -10.75
N ILE A 420 6.55 34.76 -10.29
CA ILE A 420 6.26 34.41 -8.90
C ILE A 420 5.84 32.93 -8.91
N PRO A 421 6.76 32.00 -8.57
CA PRO A 421 6.44 30.60 -8.65
C PRO A 421 5.35 30.21 -7.64
N HIS A 422 4.41 29.39 -8.09
CA HIS A 422 3.21 29.06 -7.32
C HIS A 422 3.53 28.48 -5.92
N GLU A 423 2.95 29.04 -4.86
CA GLU A 423 3.26 28.76 -3.45
C GLU A 423 3.24 27.25 -3.10
N LYS A 424 2.17 26.53 -3.48
CA LYS A 424 2.06 25.07 -3.23
C LYS A 424 3.20 24.26 -3.87
N ILE A 425 3.63 24.63 -5.08
CA ILE A 425 4.73 23.96 -5.79
C ILE A 425 6.04 24.29 -5.07
N GLN A 426 6.27 25.57 -4.77
CA GLN A 426 7.45 26.00 -4.04
C GLN A 426 7.58 25.30 -2.69
N LYS A 427 6.51 25.25 -1.89
CA LYS A 427 6.52 24.62 -0.57
C LYS A 427 7.04 23.19 -0.63
N ILE A 428 6.61 22.41 -1.62
CA ILE A 428 7.01 21.00 -1.76
C ILE A 428 8.44 20.85 -2.29
N LEU A 429 8.87 21.69 -3.23
CA LEU A 429 10.25 21.68 -3.73
C LEU A 429 11.24 22.14 -2.65
N ARG A 430 10.86 23.17 -1.88
CA ARG A 430 11.66 23.79 -0.83
C ARG A 430 11.93 22.85 0.34
N MET A 431 11.08 21.84 0.54
CA MET A 431 11.31 20.82 1.55
C MET A 431 12.74 20.22 1.47
N SER A 432 13.23 19.86 0.28
CA SER A 432 14.61 19.32 0.16
C SER A 432 15.67 20.36 0.50
N TYR A 433 15.45 21.62 0.12
CA TYR A 433 16.35 22.75 0.37
C TYR A 433 16.45 23.11 1.86
N ASP A 434 15.33 23.16 2.57
CA ASP A 434 15.30 23.53 3.99
C ASP A 434 16.06 22.54 4.89
N GLY A 435 16.28 21.31 4.41
CA GLY A 435 17.08 20.28 5.09
C GLY A 435 18.59 20.36 4.84
N LEU A 436 19.06 21.32 4.03
CA LEU A 436 20.48 21.53 3.76
C LEU A 436 21.16 22.34 4.86
N ARG A 437 22.49 22.17 4.97
CA ARG A 437 23.34 23.07 5.77
C ARG A 437 23.53 24.41 5.06
N GLU A 438 23.96 25.42 5.79
CA GLU A 438 24.10 26.77 5.26
C GLU A 438 25.04 26.85 4.04
N SER A 439 26.19 26.19 4.07
CA SER A 439 27.10 26.14 2.92
C SER A 439 26.48 25.44 1.70
N GLU A 440 25.71 24.38 1.92
CA GLU A 440 25.00 23.65 0.86
C GLU A 440 23.86 24.48 0.26
N LYS A 441 23.16 25.26 1.09
CA LYS A 441 22.15 26.22 0.64
C LYS A 441 22.79 27.27 -0.27
N ASN A 442 23.91 27.86 0.13
CA ASN A 442 24.62 28.83 -0.67
C ASN A 442 25.07 28.25 -2.02
N ILE A 443 25.64 27.03 -2.03
CA ILE A 443 25.99 26.34 -3.28
C ILE A 443 24.76 26.13 -4.17
N PHE A 444 23.63 25.71 -3.60
CA PHE A 444 22.39 25.52 -4.34
C PHE A 444 21.92 26.83 -5.01
N LEU A 445 21.93 27.93 -4.25
CA LEU A 445 21.52 29.26 -4.75
C LEU A 445 22.47 29.75 -5.85
N ASP A 446 23.77 29.59 -5.68
CA ASP A 446 24.77 29.94 -6.69
C ASP A 446 24.54 29.17 -8.01
N ILE A 447 24.24 27.87 -7.92
CA ILE A 447 23.93 27.05 -9.10
C ILE A 447 22.63 27.51 -9.75
N ALA A 448 21.58 27.77 -8.97
CA ALA A 448 20.29 28.23 -9.48
C ALA A 448 20.41 29.58 -10.20
N CYS A 449 21.15 30.53 -9.62
CA CYS A 449 21.30 31.87 -10.15
C CYS A 449 22.26 31.93 -11.34
N PHE A 450 23.43 31.29 -11.24
CA PHE A 450 24.55 31.56 -12.15
C PHE A 450 25.06 30.33 -12.90
N PHE A 451 25.06 29.14 -12.29
CA PHE A 451 25.87 28.02 -12.78
C PHE A 451 25.11 26.86 -13.42
N LYS A 452 23.80 26.96 -13.63
CA LYS A 452 23.05 25.98 -14.45
C LYS A 452 23.62 25.93 -15.88
N GLY A 453 23.92 24.72 -16.36
CA GLY A 453 24.50 24.48 -17.68
C GLY A 453 26.00 24.74 -17.79
N VAL A 454 26.66 25.10 -16.68
CA VAL A 454 28.10 25.37 -16.61
C VAL A 454 28.85 24.09 -16.21
N LYS A 455 30.09 23.94 -16.69
CA LYS A 455 30.95 22.78 -16.38
C LYS A 455 31.25 22.69 -14.88
N VAL A 456 31.11 21.50 -14.32
CA VAL A 456 31.25 21.21 -12.89
C VAL A 456 32.63 21.59 -12.37
N ASP A 457 33.71 21.15 -13.03
CA ASP A 457 35.09 21.43 -12.60
C ASP A 457 35.41 22.93 -12.49
N TYR A 458 34.81 23.74 -13.35
CA TYR A 458 34.99 25.19 -13.33
C TYR A 458 34.32 25.81 -12.10
N VAL A 459 33.07 25.43 -11.87
CA VAL A 459 32.27 25.92 -10.74
C VAL A 459 32.84 25.44 -9.42
N MET A 460 33.35 24.21 -9.34
CA MET A 460 34.02 23.70 -8.14
C MET A 460 35.18 24.60 -7.71
N LYS A 461 36.01 25.10 -8.62
CA LYS A 461 37.11 26.01 -8.28
C LYS A 461 36.62 27.35 -7.72
N ILE A 462 35.52 27.88 -8.27
CA ILE A 462 34.93 29.14 -7.79
C ILE A 462 34.39 28.95 -6.37
N LEU A 463 33.55 27.93 -6.17
CA LEU A 463 32.94 27.65 -4.88
C LEU A 463 33.98 27.34 -3.79
N ASP A 464 35.09 26.69 -4.16
CA ASP A 464 36.21 26.42 -3.27
C ASP A 464 36.94 27.72 -2.88
N GLY A 465 37.16 28.62 -3.84
CA GLY A 465 37.67 29.98 -3.59
C GLY A 465 36.76 30.82 -2.70
N CYS A 466 35.45 30.54 -2.69
CA CYS A 466 34.48 31.15 -1.77
C CYS A 466 34.40 30.46 -0.40
N GLY A 467 35.19 29.41 -0.14
CA GLY A 467 35.20 28.69 1.14
C GLY A 467 33.96 27.82 1.39
N LEU A 468 33.23 27.44 0.34
CA LEU A 468 31.94 26.72 0.46
C LEU A 468 32.09 25.18 0.53
N CYS A 469 33.32 24.64 0.47
CA CYS A 469 33.59 23.20 0.51
C CYS A 469 32.78 22.39 -0.54
N PRO A 470 32.93 22.70 -1.84
CA PRO A 470 32.04 22.22 -2.91
C PRO A 470 31.99 20.70 -3.07
N ASN A 471 33.06 19.97 -2.75
CA ASN A 471 33.10 18.51 -2.87
C ASN A 471 31.96 17.81 -2.10
N ILE A 472 31.76 18.19 -0.84
CA ILE A 472 30.72 17.61 0.01
C ILE A 472 29.37 18.24 -0.34
N GLY A 473 29.34 19.55 -0.58
CA GLY A 473 28.10 20.27 -0.89
C GLY A 473 27.42 19.77 -2.16
N ILE A 474 28.15 19.70 -3.27
CA ILE A 474 27.64 19.21 -4.57
C ILE A 474 27.14 17.77 -4.45
N LYS A 475 27.91 16.90 -3.78
CA LYS A 475 27.50 15.51 -3.55
C LYS A 475 26.14 15.46 -2.85
N ARG A 476 25.98 16.19 -1.74
CA ARG A 476 24.70 16.23 -0.99
C ARG A 476 23.54 16.80 -1.80
N LEU A 477 23.79 17.78 -2.66
CA LEU A 477 22.76 18.31 -3.55
C LEU A 477 22.31 17.27 -4.60
N MET A 478 23.25 16.51 -5.16
CA MET A 478 22.93 15.38 -6.06
C MET A 478 22.17 14.28 -5.31
N ASP A 479 22.61 13.92 -4.10
CA ASP A 479 22.00 12.87 -3.29
C ASP A 479 20.52 13.18 -2.93
N LYS A 480 20.19 14.47 -2.79
CA LYS A 480 18.83 14.97 -2.56
C LYS A 480 18.05 15.28 -3.85
N CYS A 481 18.60 14.94 -5.01
CA CYS A 481 18.06 15.19 -6.34
C CYS A 481 17.72 16.66 -6.60
N LEU A 482 18.49 17.59 -6.03
CA LEU A 482 18.33 19.03 -6.22
C LEU A 482 19.05 19.52 -7.48
N ILE A 483 20.14 18.85 -7.84
CA ILE A 483 20.91 19.08 -9.05
C ILE A 483 21.24 17.75 -9.72
N THR A 484 21.58 17.80 -11.00
CA THR A 484 22.06 16.66 -11.78
C THR A 484 23.35 17.02 -12.50
N MET A 485 24.00 16.02 -13.09
CA MET A 485 25.13 16.21 -13.98
C MET A 485 24.79 15.56 -15.32
N ASP A 486 24.98 16.28 -16.42
CA ASP A 486 24.80 15.72 -17.76
C ASP A 486 26.06 14.96 -18.24
N ASN A 487 25.95 14.28 -19.37
CA ASN A 487 27.06 13.54 -19.98
C ASN A 487 28.25 14.44 -20.41
N SER A 488 28.05 15.76 -20.44
CA SER A 488 29.09 16.75 -20.74
C SER A 488 29.69 17.36 -19.47
N TYR A 489 29.44 16.77 -18.30
CA TYR A 489 29.87 17.24 -16.99
C TYR A 489 29.42 18.67 -16.69
N LYS A 490 28.20 19.03 -17.09
CA LYS A 490 27.57 20.32 -16.76
C LYS A 490 26.48 20.13 -15.72
N PHE A 491 26.30 21.16 -14.88
CA PHE A 491 25.22 21.16 -13.91
C PHE A 491 23.85 21.24 -14.58
N GLY A 492 23.00 20.27 -14.27
CA GLY A 492 21.57 20.30 -14.51
C GLY A 492 20.81 20.70 -13.25
N MET A 493 19.67 21.37 -13.43
CA MET A 493 18.72 21.67 -12.36
C MET A 493 17.33 21.73 -12.97
N HIS A 494 16.33 21.18 -12.29
CA HIS A 494 14.94 21.31 -12.72
C HIS A 494 14.54 22.79 -12.79
N ASP A 495 13.82 23.21 -13.83
CA ASP A 495 13.43 24.61 -14.03
C ASP A 495 12.69 25.18 -12.81
N LEU A 496 11.67 24.48 -12.32
CA LEU A 496 10.98 24.89 -11.07
C LEU A 496 11.87 24.91 -9.80
N LEU A 497 12.94 24.12 -9.73
CA LEU A 497 13.91 24.21 -8.63
C LEU A 497 14.80 25.46 -8.78
N GLN A 498 15.16 25.79 -10.01
CA GLN A 498 15.90 27.00 -10.34
C GLN A 498 15.06 28.24 -10.01
N ASP A 499 13.79 28.26 -10.42
CA ASP A 499 12.88 29.37 -10.16
C ASP A 499 12.66 29.55 -8.64
N MET A 500 12.50 28.45 -7.90
CA MET A 500 12.46 28.48 -6.44
C MET A 500 13.77 29.03 -5.84
N GLY A 501 14.93 28.62 -6.33
CA GLY A 501 16.23 29.14 -5.85
C GLY A 501 16.39 30.64 -6.10
N ARG A 502 15.92 31.13 -7.25
CA ARG A 502 15.96 32.55 -7.60
C ARG A 502 15.00 33.40 -6.77
N GLU A 503 13.84 32.87 -6.39
CA GLU A 503 12.90 33.57 -5.51
C GLU A 503 13.43 33.72 -4.07
N ILE A 504 14.33 32.83 -3.63
CA ILE A 504 14.90 32.87 -2.29
C ILE A 504 15.91 34.03 -2.13
N VAL A 505 16.57 34.44 -3.22
CA VAL A 505 17.61 35.49 -3.27
C VAL A 505 16.94 36.83 -3.54
#